data_AF-A0AAI9F395-F1
#
_entry.id   AF-A0AAI9F395-F1
#
_cell.length_a   1.000
_cell.length_b   1.000
_cell.length_c   1.000
_cell.angle_alpha   90.00
_cell.angle_beta   90.00
_cell.angle_gamma   90.00
#
_symmetry.space_group_name_H-M   'P 1'
#
loop_
_entity.id
_entity.type
_entity.pdbx_description
1 polymer ?
#
loop_
_entity_poly.entity_id
_entity_poly.type
_entity_poly.pdbx_seq_one_letter_code
_entity_poly.pdbx_strand_id
1 'polypeptide(L)'
;MSKPLVDIVAITISNPLLIGVYEDKKLIKIIKKEGKTSEILPEIFDELLKKYEIKNIIYSKGPGSYMSIKLSYLFFKTLEITKNINFLAKDGFYFNNNKPIKAVGNSYFIKKEGIILLEKNLEAGEFFLPQKLKIDDFSKDTSPLYVLKAV
;
A
#
# COMPACT_ATOMS: atom_id res chain seq x y z
N MET A 1 15.63 26.43 -0.62
CA MET A 1 15.10 25.74 -1.81
C MET A 1 13.81 25.05 -1.41
N SER A 2 12.74 25.17 -2.19
CA SER A 2 11.49 24.43 -1.95
C SER A 2 11.74 22.93 -2.16
N LYS A 3 11.05 22.08 -1.38
CA LYS A 3 11.15 20.63 -1.55
C LYS A 3 10.44 20.23 -2.85
N PRO A 4 10.93 19.20 -3.58
CA PRO A 4 10.22 18.67 -4.73
C PRO A 4 8.87 18.08 -4.30
N LEU A 5 7.83 18.32 -5.11
CA LEU A 5 6.47 17.83 -4.89
C LEU A 5 6.33 16.41 -5.45
N VAL A 6 5.91 15.46 -4.61
CA VAL A 6 5.85 14.04 -4.98
C VAL A 6 4.57 13.35 -4.54
N ASP A 7 4.27 12.24 -5.20
CA ASP A 7 3.31 11.24 -4.74
C ASP A 7 4.05 10.03 -4.15
N ILE A 8 3.47 9.40 -3.13
CA ILE A 8 4.00 8.21 -2.50
C ILE A 8 3.03 7.04 -2.69
N VAL A 9 3.53 5.90 -3.15
CA VAL A 9 2.79 4.62 -3.12
C VAL A 9 3.39 3.74 -2.05
N ALA A 10 2.55 3.24 -1.13
CA ALA A 10 2.93 2.35 -0.05
C ALA A 10 2.21 1.00 -0.14
N ILE A 11 2.93 -0.04 -0.54
CA ILE A 11 2.44 -1.42 -0.53
C ILE A 11 2.92 -2.04 0.78
N THR A 12 2.08 -1.97 1.80
CA THR A 12 2.43 -2.38 3.17
C THR A 12 2.02 -3.82 3.49
N ILE A 13 1.30 -4.46 2.57
CA ILE A 13 0.93 -5.88 2.61
C ILE A 13 2.00 -6.80 1.98
N SER A 14 3.01 -6.23 1.33
CA SER A 14 4.13 -6.99 0.77
C SER A 14 5.19 -7.26 1.85
N ASN A 15 5.97 -8.33 1.66
CA ASN A 15 7.18 -8.57 2.43
C ASN A 15 8.32 -8.87 1.44
N PRO A 16 9.34 -8.01 1.30
CA PRO A 16 9.55 -6.75 2.04
C PRO A 16 8.45 -5.69 1.75
N LEU A 17 8.30 -4.73 2.66
CA LEU A 17 7.45 -3.55 2.45
C LEU A 17 8.02 -2.73 1.29
N LEU A 18 7.16 -2.30 0.37
CA LEU A 18 7.55 -1.53 -0.82
C LEU A 18 6.98 -0.11 -0.76
N ILE A 19 7.85 0.89 -0.88
CA ILE A 19 7.48 2.29 -1.07
C ILE A 19 8.02 2.78 -2.42
N GLY A 20 7.18 3.44 -3.22
CA GLY A 20 7.59 4.17 -4.41
C GLY A 20 7.43 5.68 -4.21
N VAL A 21 8.42 6.45 -4.66
CA VAL A 21 8.36 7.92 -4.74
C VAL A 21 8.19 8.31 -6.19
N TYR A 22 7.24 9.21 -6.46
CA TYR A 22 6.86 9.60 -7.81
C TYR A 22 6.91 11.11 -7.97
N GLU A 23 7.62 11.58 -8.99
CA GLU A 23 7.63 12.97 -9.43
C GLU A 23 7.00 13.03 -10.82
N ASP A 24 6.09 13.98 -11.05
CA ASP A 24 5.29 14.06 -12.28
C ASP A 24 4.66 12.72 -12.69
N LYS A 25 4.14 11.99 -11.70
CA LYS A 25 3.51 10.67 -11.82
C LYS A 25 4.48 9.56 -12.29
N LYS A 26 5.78 9.80 -12.41
CA LYS A 26 6.79 8.80 -12.81
C LYS A 26 7.54 8.29 -11.59
N LEU A 27 7.76 6.99 -11.50
CA LEU A 27 8.52 6.38 -10.42
C LEU A 27 9.99 6.83 -10.50
N ILE A 28 10.47 7.51 -9.46
CA ILE A 28 11.86 8.00 -9.38
C ILE A 28 12.70 7.28 -8.32
N LYS A 29 12.04 6.64 -7.34
CA LYS A 29 12.73 5.92 -6.26
C LYS A 29 11.89 4.76 -5.75
N ILE A 30 12.56 3.64 -5.48
CA ILE A 30 12.00 2.48 -4.80
C ILE A 30 12.72 2.31 -3.46
N ILE A 31 11.96 2.07 -2.39
CA ILE A 31 12.47 1.68 -1.08
C ILE A 31 11.88 0.31 -0.77
N LYS A 32 12.74 -0.66 -0.42
CA LYS A 32 12.35 -1.99 0.04
C LYS A 32 12.89 -2.18 1.44
N LYS A 33 12.04 -2.59 2.40
CA LYS A 33 12.50 -2.83 3.77
C LYS A 33 11.77 -4.00 4.43
N GLU A 34 12.53 -4.89 5.05
CA GLU A 34 12.03 -6.00 5.88
C GLU A 34 11.89 -5.58 7.35
N GLY A 35 10.98 -6.23 8.07
CA GLY A 35 10.71 -5.97 9.49
C GLY A 35 9.26 -5.59 9.78
N LYS A 36 9.00 -5.06 10.98
CA LYS A 36 7.64 -4.73 11.41
C LYS A 36 7.16 -3.42 10.80
N THR A 37 5.95 -3.42 10.25
CA THR A 37 5.32 -2.21 9.67
C THR A 37 5.29 -1.02 10.64
N SER A 38 5.12 -1.27 11.95
CA SER A 38 5.12 -0.24 13.01
C SER A 38 6.45 0.49 13.19
N GLU A 39 7.57 -0.14 12.83
CA GLU A 39 8.92 0.42 12.96
C GLU A 39 9.35 1.04 11.63
N ILE A 40 9.08 0.34 10.53
CA ILE A 40 9.49 0.74 9.17
C ILE A 40 8.79 2.02 8.70
N LEU A 41 7.47 2.14 8.90
CA LEU A 41 6.73 3.29 8.38
C LEU A 41 7.20 4.63 8.99
N PRO A 42 7.32 4.77 10.32
CA PRO A 42 7.86 6.00 10.92
C PRO A 42 9.25 6.35 10.40
N GLU A 43 10.15 5.36 10.31
CA GLU A 43 11.52 5.58 9.87
C GLU A 43 11.59 6.08 8.42
N ILE A 44 10.89 5.42 7.49
CA ILE A 44 10.88 5.84 6.08
C ILE A 44 10.26 7.24 5.94
N PHE A 45 9.14 7.49 6.64
CA PHE A 45 8.43 8.76 6.49
C PHE A 45 9.13 9.93 7.19
N ASP A 46 9.91 9.70 8.23
CA ASP A 46 10.79 10.74 8.81
C ASP A 46 11.76 11.28 7.75
N GLU A 47 12.37 10.39 6.95
CA GLU A 47 13.23 10.81 5.84
C GLU A 47 12.45 11.47 4.69
N LEU A 48 11.32 10.87 4.27
CA LEU A 48 10.56 11.38 3.12
C LEU A 48 10.00 12.78 3.40
N LEU A 49 9.46 13.02 4.60
CA LEU A 49 8.92 14.32 4.99
C LEU A 49 10.01 15.39 5.12
N LYS A 50 11.27 15.01 5.38
CA LYS A 50 12.43 15.94 5.35
C LYS A 50 12.82 16.30 3.91
N LYS A 51 12.77 15.34 2.99
CA LYS A 51 13.25 15.48 1.61
C LYS A 51 12.23 16.05 0.62
N TYR A 52 10.94 15.79 0.83
CA TYR A 52 9.88 16.06 -0.14
C TYR A 52 8.69 16.84 0.44
N GLU A 53 7.96 17.52 -0.44
CA GLU A 53 6.58 17.91 -0.20
C GLU A 53 5.67 16.82 -0.76
N ILE A 54 4.85 16.19 0.10
CA ILE A 54 4.06 15.02 -0.30
C ILE A 54 2.63 15.48 -0.64
N LYS A 55 2.21 15.28 -1.88
CA LYS A 55 0.87 15.63 -2.35
C LYS A 55 -0.16 14.55 -2.05
N ASN A 56 0.17 13.31 -2.41
CA ASN A 56 -0.69 12.14 -2.22
C ASN A 56 0.09 11.00 -1.56
N ILE A 57 -0.56 10.31 -0.64
CA ILE A 57 -0.17 8.97 -0.20
C ILE A 57 -1.23 8.00 -0.72
N ILE A 58 -0.79 7.03 -1.50
CA ILE A 58 -1.62 5.94 -2.03
C ILE A 58 -1.18 4.66 -1.35
N TYR A 59 -2.10 3.96 -0.68
CA TYR A 59 -1.74 2.71 0.02
C TYR A 59 -2.52 1.50 -0.44
N SER A 60 -1.91 0.32 -0.27
CA SER A 60 -2.58 -0.97 -0.46
C SER A 60 -3.52 -1.26 0.71
N LYS A 61 -4.83 -1.07 0.53
CA LYS A 61 -5.82 -1.21 1.62
C LYS A 61 -6.17 -2.65 1.99
N GLY A 62 -5.58 -3.64 1.31
CA GLY A 62 -5.85 -5.06 1.50
C GLY A 62 -6.42 -5.72 0.23
N PRO A 63 -6.69 -7.03 0.27
CA PRO A 63 -6.50 -7.94 1.41
C PRO A 63 -5.01 -8.26 1.66
N GLY A 64 -4.70 -8.85 2.82
CA GLY A 64 -3.32 -9.16 3.23
C GLY A 64 -3.17 -9.24 4.75
N SER A 65 -1.98 -8.95 5.27
CA SER A 65 -1.71 -8.90 6.72
C SER A 65 -2.64 -7.90 7.41
N TYR A 66 -3.54 -8.42 8.25
CA TYR A 66 -4.51 -7.62 9.02
C TYR A 66 -3.82 -6.52 9.83
N MET A 67 -2.74 -6.87 10.53
CA MET A 67 -1.98 -5.93 11.36
C MET A 67 -1.29 -4.85 10.53
N SER A 68 -0.69 -5.23 9.40
CA SER A 68 -0.01 -4.27 8.53
C SER A 68 -1.01 -3.28 7.93
N ILE A 69 -2.16 -3.74 7.45
CA ILE A 69 -3.21 -2.88 6.91
C ILE A 69 -3.73 -1.91 7.98
N LYS A 70 -4.05 -2.41 9.18
CA LYS A 70 -4.57 -1.59 10.29
C LYS A 70 -3.59 -0.50 10.70
N LEU A 71 -2.32 -0.85 10.90
CA LEU A 71 -1.28 0.10 11.28
C LEU A 71 -1.00 1.12 10.19
N SER A 72 -0.94 0.68 8.92
CA SER A 72 -0.71 1.58 7.78
C SER A 72 -1.84 2.60 7.63
N TYR A 73 -3.09 2.14 7.73
CA TYR A 73 -4.25 3.02 7.67
C TYR A 73 -4.19 4.09 8.76
N LEU A 74 -3.97 3.70 10.02
CA LEU A 74 -3.90 4.65 11.11
C LEU A 74 -2.78 5.66 10.89
N PHE A 75 -1.59 5.19 10.50
CA PHE A 75 -0.43 6.03 10.25
C PHE A 75 -0.68 7.06 9.14
N PHE A 76 -1.19 6.62 7.98
CA PHE A 76 -1.45 7.53 6.85
C PHE A 76 -2.65 8.44 7.10
N LYS A 77 -3.68 7.98 7.81
CA LYS A 77 -4.81 8.81 8.23
C LYS A 77 -4.35 9.93 9.17
N THR A 78 -3.41 9.66 10.07
CA THR A 78 -2.79 10.69 10.91
C THR A 78 -2.03 11.71 10.06
N LEU A 79 -1.27 11.27 9.04
CA LEU A 79 -0.56 12.19 8.14
C LEU A 79 -1.51 13.05 7.31
N GLU A 80 -2.62 12.49 6.81
CA GLU A 80 -3.66 13.24 6.11
C GLU A 80 -4.18 14.40 6.97
N ILE A 81 -4.60 14.11 8.20
CA ILE A 81 -5.17 15.08 9.13
C ILE A 81 -4.15 16.14 9.55
N THR A 82 -2.90 15.74 9.77
CA THR A 82 -1.89 16.62 10.38
C THR A 82 -1.01 17.37 9.39
N LYS A 83 -0.96 16.96 8.12
CA LYS A 83 -0.02 17.50 7.12
C LYS A 83 -0.69 17.96 5.81
N ASN A 84 -2.02 17.96 5.72
CA ASN A 84 -2.75 18.33 4.50
C ASN A 84 -2.33 17.50 3.26
N ILE A 85 -2.06 16.21 3.49
CA ILE A 85 -1.67 15.25 2.44
C ILE A 85 -2.93 14.49 2.01
N ASN A 86 -3.18 14.37 0.70
CA ASN A 86 -4.30 13.56 0.24
C ASN A 86 -4.05 12.07 0.48
N PHE A 87 -5.03 11.37 1.03
CA PHE A 87 -4.94 9.93 1.27
C PHE A 87 -5.84 9.15 0.32
N LEU A 88 -5.23 8.26 -0.45
CA LEU A 88 -5.88 7.46 -1.48
C LEU A 88 -5.57 5.97 -1.26
N ALA A 89 -6.38 5.10 -1.84
CA ALA A 89 -6.23 3.66 -1.67
C ALA A 89 -6.57 2.86 -2.91
N LYS A 90 -5.98 1.65 -2.96
CA LYS A 90 -6.34 0.60 -3.90
C LYS A 90 -6.21 -0.77 -3.26
N ASP A 91 -6.93 -1.74 -3.81
CA ASP A 91 -6.77 -3.12 -3.40
C ASP A 91 -5.35 -3.64 -3.72
N GLY A 92 -4.90 -4.64 -2.96
CA GLY A 92 -3.62 -5.29 -3.18
C GLY A 92 -3.49 -5.93 -4.56
N PHE A 93 -4.63 -6.36 -5.13
CA PHE A 93 -4.69 -7.02 -6.42
C PHE A 93 -4.22 -6.12 -7.58
N TYR A 94 -4.47 -4.81 -7.49
CA TYR A 94 -3.93 -3.84 -8.43
C TYR A 94 -2.40 -3.88 -8.48
N PHE A 95 -1.75 -4.08 -7.33
CA PHE A 95 -0.29 -4.08 -7.20
C PHE A 95 0.36 -5.44 -7.45
N ASN A 96 -0.38 -6.48 -7.83
CA ASN A 96 0.18 -7.81 -8.09
C ASN A 96 -0.37 -8.49 -9.36
N ASN A 97 -1.00 -7.73 -10.25
CA ASN A 97 -1.65 -8.21 -11.47
C ASN A 97 -2.76 -9.25 -11.20
N ASN A 98 -3.56 -9.02 -10.15
CA ASN A 98 -4.66 -9.88 -9.73
C ASN A 98 -4.26 -11.34 -9.43
N LYS A 99 -2.99 -11.57 -9.07
CA LYS A 99 -2.48 -12.87 -8.64
C LYS A 99 -2.90 -13.18 -7.19
N PRO A 100 -2.80 -14.43 -6.72
CA PRO A 100 -3.15 -14.77 -5.34
C PRO A 100 -2.32 -13.97 -4.32
N ILE A 101 -2.95 -13.47 -3.26
CA ILE A 101 -2.27 -12.78 -2.14
C ILE A 101 -2.25 -13.73 -0.95
N LYS A 102 -1.09 -13.91 -0.32
CA LYS A 102 -0.95 -14.80 0.83
C LYS A 102 -1.91 -14.40 1.97
N ALA A 103 -2.63 -15.39 2.50
CA ALA A 103 -3.47 -15.27 3.69
C ALA A 103 -2.89 -16.16 4.82
N VAL A 104 -3.69 -16.46 5.85
CA VAL A 104 -3.27 -17.30 6.98
C VAL A 104 -3.04 -18.75 6.55
N GLY A 105 -1.93 -19.33 7.02
CA GLY A 105 -1.55 -20.72 6.75
C GLY A 105 -1.28 -20.96 5.28
N ASN A 106 -1.84 -22.03 4.71
CA ASN A 106 -1.72 -22.32 3.28
C ASN A 106 -2.87 -21.75 2.43
N SER A 107 -3.52 -20.68 2.91
CA SER A 107 -4.64 -20.04 2.20
C SER A 107 -4.17 -18.77 1.49
N TYR A 108 -4.92 -18.38 0.45
CA TYR A 108 -4.63 -17.23 -0.40
C TYR A 108 -5.93 -16.52 -0.76
N PHE A 109 -5.89 -15.19 -0.76
CA PHE A 109 -6.95 -14.36 -1.31
C PHE A 109 -6.86 -14.35 -2.83
N ILE A 110 -7.99 -14.59 -3.49
CA ILE A 110 -8.15 -14.47 -4.94
C ILE A 110 -9.32 -13.54 -5.23
N LYS A 111 -9.27 -12.82 -6.35
CA LYS A 111 -10.36 -11.94 -6.78
C LYS A 111 -10.90 -12.39 -8.12
N LYS A 112 -12.15 -12.84 -8.14
CA LYS A 112 -12.88 -13.30 -9.34
C LYS A 112 -14.16 -12.48 -9.44
N GLU A 113 -14.37 -11.82 -10.58
CA GLU A 113 -15.60 -11.04 -10.85
C GLU A 113 -15.96 -10.02 -9.75
N GLY A 114 -14.94 -9.41 -9.14
CA GLY A 114 -15.11 -8.43 -8.06
C GLY A 114 -15.26 -9.03 -6.66
N ILE A 115 -15.45 -10.33 -6.54
CA ILE A 115 -15.59 -11.05 -5.26
C ILE A 115 -14.22 -11.56 -4.80
N ILE A 116 -13.92 -11.39 -3.52
CA ILE A 116 -12.69 -11.92 -2.90
C ILE A 116 -13.01 -13.21 -2.15
N LEU A 117 -12.30 -14.27 -2.51
CA LEU A 117 -12.46 -15.62 -1.95
C LEU A 117 -11.15 -16.11 -1.33
N LEU A 118 -11.23 -17.15 -0.49
CA LEU A 118 -10.08 -17.86 0.04
C LEU A 118 -9.95 -19.22 -0.65
N GLU A 119 -8.80 -19.45 -1.28
CA GLU A 119 -8.42 -20.76 -1.84
C GLU A 119 -7.14 -21.27 -1.15
N LYS A 120 -6.92 -22.58 -1.16
CA LYS A 120 -5.71 -23.22 -0.57
C LYS A 120 -4.78 -23.71 -1.67
N ASN A 121 -3.52 -23.96 -1.30
CA ASN A 121 -2.51 -24.62 -2.15
C ASN A 121 -2.21 -23.86 -3.46
N LEU A 122 -2.24 -22.53 -3.41
CA LEU A 122 -1.81 -21.65 -4.51
C LEU A 122 -0.40 -21.10 -4.23
N GLU A 123 0.14 -20.37 -5.20
CA GLU A 123 1.36 -19.58 -5.06
C GLU A 123 1.03 -18.09 -4.98
N ALA A 124 1.72 -17.36 -4.12
CA ALA A 124 1.55 -15.92 -4.02
C ALA A 124 2.13 -15.21 -5.24
N GLY A 125 1.41 -14.22 -5.75
CA GLY A 125 1.95 -13.29 -6.74
C GLY A 125 2.88 -12.26 -6.10
N GLU A 126 3.87 -11.82 -6.87
CA GLU A 126 4.75 -10.73 -6.48
C GLU A 126 4.06 -9.37 -6.61
N PHE A 127 4.36 -8.47 -5.67
CA PHE A 127 3.93 -7.09 -5.72
C PHE A 127 4.89 -6.24 -6.55
N PHE A 128 4.34 -5.26 -7.28
CA PHE A 128 5.11 -4.30 -8.06
C PHE A 128 4.63 -2.87 -7.82
N LEU A 129 5.55 -1.93 -8.05
CA LEU A 129 5.25 -0.50 -8.11
C LEU A 129 5.04 -0.11 -9.59
N PRO A 130 3.91 0.51 -9.97
CA PRO A 130 3.69 0.92 -11.35
C PRO A 130 4.75 1.95 -11.77
N GLN A 131 5.19 1.93 -13.03
CA GLN A 131 6.17 2.91 -13.52
C GLN A 131 5.58 4.32 -13.69
N LYS A 132 4.26 4.39 -13.93
CA LYS A 132 3.50 5.63 -14.07
C LYS A 132 2.21 5.56 -13.28
N LEU A 133 1.86 6.62 -12.57
CA LEU A 133 0.59 6.74 -11.86
C LEU A 133 -0.50 7.33 -12.75
N LYS A 134 -1.70 6.75 -12.65
CA LYS A 134 -2.95 7.35 -13.07
C LYS A 134 -3.76 7.57 -11.80
N ILE A 135 -3.84 8.82 -11.34
CA ILE A 135 -4.42 9.13 -10.03
C ILE A 135 -5.89 8.69 -9.94
N ASP A 136 -6.62 8.74 -11.06
CA ASP A 136 -8.03 8.35 -11.15
C ASP A 136 -8.25 6.85 -10.92
N ASP A 137 -7.19 6.02 -10.96
CA ASP A 137 -7.29 4.61 -10.60
C ASP A 137 -7.46 4.43 -9.08
N PHE A 138 -7.17 5.45 -8.26
CA PHE A 138 -7.16 5.36 -6.80
C PHE A 138 -8.40 5.99 -6.16
N SER A 139 -8.89 5.37 -5.09
CA SER A 139 -10.12 5.80 -4.41
C SER A 139 -9.82 6.68 -3.19
N LYS A 140 -10.72 7.63 -2.91
CA LYS A 140 -10.76 8.37 -1.63
C LYS A 140 -11.37 7.53 -0.49
N ASP A 141 -12.02 6.42 -0.79
CA ASP A 141 -12.39 5.44 0.23
C ASP A 141 -11.15 4.64 0.64
N THR A 142 -10.54 5.11 1.73
CA THR A 142 -9.32 4.57 2.33
C THR A 142 -9.61 3.58 3.44
N SER A 143 -10.86 3.15 3.63
CA SER A 143 -11.21 2.18 4.67
C SER A 143 -10.50 0.84 4.43
N PRO A 144 -9.83 0.24 5.43
CA PRO A 144 -9.20 -1.07 5.31
C PRO A 144 -10.12 -2.15 4.74
N LEU A 145 -9.61 -2.89 3.75
CA LEU A 145 -10.28 -4.05 3.17
C LEU A 145 -9.90 -5.31 3.96
N TYR A 146 -10.64 -5.55 5.04
CA TYR A 146 -10.52 -6.76 5.84
C TYR A 146 -11.35 -7.89 5.24
N VAL A 147 -10.71 -9.01 4.94
CA VAL A 147 -11.40 -10.25 4.53
C VAL A 147 -11.22 -11.24 5.67
N LEU A 148 -12.23 -11.31 6.52
CA LEU A 148 -12.27 -12.22 7.66
C LEU A 148 -13.00 -13.50 7.24
N LYS A 149 -12.59 -14.65 7.80
CA LYS A 149 -13.43 -15.84 7.72
C LYS A 149 -14.73 -15.57 8.46
N ALA A 150 -15.86 -15.98 7.90
CA ALA A 150 -17.07 -16.16 8.69
C ALA A 150 -16.75 -17.16 9.81
N VAL A 151 -17.08 -16.80 11.05
CA VAL A 151 -16.91 -17.64 12.24
C VAL A 151 -18.12 -18.54 12.38
#